data_AF-A0A7X7H8J8-F1
#
_entry.id   AF-A0A7X7H8J8-F1
#
_cell.length_a   1.000
_cell.length_b   1.000
_cell.length_c   1.000
_cell.angle_alpha   90.00
_cell.angle_beta   90.00
_cell.angle_gamma   90.00
#
_symmetry.space_group_name_H-M   'P 1'
#
loop_
_entity.id
_entity.type
_entity.pdbx_description
1 polymer ?
#
loop_
_entity_poly.entity_id
_entity_poly.type
_entity_poly.pdbx_seq_one_letter_code
_entity_poly.pdbx_strand_id
1 'polypeptide(L)'
;MKTNYNKTVKSVGTQFILLLISLFIFSCGDDPVVPPTKPDPKPEEPKPEEPAPLANWFSWDPATPDADKELTIYFKAPSNSGLYNYKGDVYVHIGVISEGQWQHVPADWDENIAKSKMSPVEGESNAWSIKLTPSIREWFYSDGTPINEIGIIARSADGTKKGNKDDADYFIENITDSKYKPFQPGAIKTGSLPAGLKHGINIVDNSTVTFVLFDKDKNGARKDFAHVVGDFNDWTLSNDDQSQMYRDDAAGVWWITITGLDPTKEYAFQYYMGKTGESSFRVADPYSRKILDPSNDHYIPESTYPASGRTYPDGAIGIVSVFKTVEESYNWKVTNFEIPSRDNLVIYEMLLRDFTDAGDLKGAMDKLDYLESLGVNAIELMPVQEFDGNDSWGYNPAFFFAMDKAYGTDKMYKEFIDECHKRGMA
;
A
#
# COMPACT_ATOMS: atom_id res chain seq x y z
N MET A 1 -29.92 -48.90 38.98
CA MET A 1 -29.58 -49.85 40.07
C MET A 1 -28.11 -50.22 39.93
N LYS A 2 -27.31 -50.00 40.98
CA LYS A 2 -26.17 -50.81 41.47
C LYS A 2 -25.02 -51.16 40.48
N THR A 3 -23.72 -50.99 40.73
CA THR A 3 -22.90 -50.58 41.90
C THR A 3 -21.41 -50.58 41.47
N ASN A 4 -20.66 -49.58 41.95
CA ASN A 4 -19.33 -49.62 42.60
C ASN A 4 -18.17 -50.56 42.17
N TYR A 5 -17.03 -49.93 41.86
CA TYR A 5 -15.75 -49.93 42.63
C TYR A 5 -15.17 -51.24 43.22
N ASN A 6 -13.93 -51.59 42.81
CA ASN A 6 -12.72 -51.75 43.67
C ASN A 6 -11.51 -52.28 42.85
N LYS A 7 -10.37 -51.57 42.83
CA LYS A 7 -9.16 -51.75 43.68
C LYS A 7 -8.54 -53.14 43.66
N THR A 8 -7.33 -53.28 43.08
CA THR A 8 -6.15 -53.88 43.76
C THR A 8 -4.82 -53.47 43.11
N VAL A 9 -3.84 -53.18 43.96
CA VAL A 9 -2.41 -52.97 43.68
C VAL A 9 -1.62 -54.21 44.13
N LYS A 10 -0.44 -54.42 43.52
CA LYS A 10 0.76 -55.23 43.90
C LYS A 10 1.04 -56.38 42.91
N SER A 11 2.27 -56.78 42.57
CA SER A 11 3.64 -56.24 42.58
C SER A 11 4.57 -57.40 42.14
N VAL A 12 5.81 -57.10 41.67
CA VAL A 12 7.02 -57.97 41.62
C VAL A 12 7.07 -58.93 40.42
N GLY A 13 8.18 -59.16 39.70
CA GLY A 13 9.60 -58.75 39.76
C GLY A 13 10.23 -58.90 38.35
N THR A 14 11.53 -58.90 38.06
CA THR A 14 12.75 -59.21 38.83
C THR A 14 13.99 -58.81 37.98
N GLN A 15 14.96 -58.14 38.64
CA GLN A 15 16.44 -58.14 38.50
C GLN A 15 17.20 -58.26 37.16
N PHE A 16 18.24 -57.41 37.02
CA PHE A 16 19.70 -57.74 36.94
C PHE A 16 20.47 -56.39 37.02
N ILE A 17 21.08 -55.92 38.12
CA ILE A 17 22.30 -56.26 38.88
C ILE A 17 23.62 -56.28 38.08
N LEU A 18 24.47 -55.28 38.38
CA LEU A 18 25.95 -55.30 38.50
C LEU A 18 26.35 -53.95 39.15
N LEU A 19 26.49 -53.81 40.47
CA LEU A 19 27.50 -54.28 41.44
C LEU A 19 28.90 -53.65 41.27
N LEU A 20 29.23 -52.70 42.15
CA LEU A 20 30.53 -52.63 42.84
C LEU A 20 30.44 -51.73 44.09
N ILE A 21 30.77 -52.32 45.23
CA ILE A 21 30.83 -51.76 46.59
C ILE A 21 32.30 -51.61 46.97
N SER A 22 32.68 -50.55 47.69
CA SER A 22 33.73 -50.49 48.75
C SER A 22 33.85 -49.04 49.27
N LEU A 23 34.24 -48.71 50.51
CA LEU A 23 33.89 -49.09 51.89
C LEU A 23 34.63 -48.05 52.78
N PHE A 24 33.95 -47.48 53.79
CA PHE A 24 34.45 -46.73 54.98
C PHE A 24 35.23 -45.40 54.77
N ILE A 25 35.21 -44.36 55.63
CA ILE A 25 35.27 -44.27 57.11
C ILE A 25 34.58 -42.96 57.57
N PHE A 26 33.90 -42.99 58.74
CA PHE A 26 33.46 -41.80 59.49
C PHE A 26 34.63 -41.20 60.29
N SER A 27 34.88 -39.89 60.20
CA SER A 27 35.63 -39.15 61.23
C SER A 27 35.22 -37.68 61.25
N CYS A 28 34.88 -37.19 62.44
CA CYS A 28 34.57 -35.79 62.74
C CYS A 28 35.74 -34.84 62.39
N GLY A 29 35.42 -33.63 61.91
CA GLY A 29 36.38 -32.54 61.73
C GLY A 29 35.71 -31.25 61.23
N ASP A 30 35.65 -30.27 62.13
CA ASP A 30 35.43 -28.81 62.03
C ASP A 30 34.60 -28.19 60.87
N ASP A 31 33.59 -27.41 61.27
CA ASP A 31 32.78 -26.54 60.40
C ASP A 31 33.68 -25.59 59.56
N PRO A 32 33.49 -25.51 58.24
CA PRO A 32 34.25 -24.57 57.42
C PRO A 32 33.75 -23.14 57.66
N VAL A 33 34.69 -22.24 57.97
CA VAL A 33 34.47 -20.79 57.99
C VAL A 33 34.08 -20.34 56.58
N VAL A 34 32.85 -19.84 56.41
CA VAL A 34 32.37 -19.22 55.18
C VAL A 34 32.93 -17.79 55.10
N PRO A 35 33.79 -17.44 54.12
CA PRO A 35 34.20 -16.05 53.94
C PRO A 35 33.02 -15.21 53.41
N PRO A 36 32.94 -13.90 53.73
CA PRO A 36 31.84 -13.06 53.27
C PRO A 36 31.79 -13.02 51.74
N THR A 37 30.58 -13.14 51.19
CA THR A 37 30.31 -13.02 49.76
C THR A 37 30.81 -11.65 49.27
N LYS A 38 31.61 -11.66 48.20
CA LYS A 38 31.92 -10.43 47.45
C LYS A 38 30.59 -9.80 47.01
N PRO A 39 30.42 -8.47 47.10
CA PRO A 39 29.28 -7.81 46.51
C PRO A 39 29.26 -8.10 45.00
N ASP A 40 28.06 -8.33 44.46
CA ASP A 40 27.86 -8.56 43.03
C ASP A 40 28.55 -7.45 42.23
N PRO A 41 29.23 -7.79 41.11
CA PRO A 41 29.75 -6.77 40.22
C PRO A 41 28.58 -5.89 39.78
N LYS A 42 28.77 -4.56 39.88
CA LYS A 42 27.88 -3.57 39.28
C LYS A 42 27.60 -4.01 37.83
N PRO A 43 26.36 -3.88 37.33
CA PRO A 43 26.08 -4.10 35.91
C PRO A 43 27.10 -3.28 35.11
N GLU A 44 27.88 -3.93 34.24
CA GLU A 44 28.73 -3.20 33.31
C GLU A 44 27.82 -2.29 32.49
N GLU A 45 28.12 -0.98 32.50
CA GLU A 45 27.50 -0.06 31.56
C GLU A 45 27.75 -0.62 30.15
N PRO A 46 26.72 -0.67 29.27
CA PRO A 46 26.92 -1.16 27.92
C PRO A 46 28.05 -0.38 27.29
N LYS A 47 29.08 -1.10 26.83
CA LYS A 47 30.17 -0.51 26.06
C LYS A 47 29.57 0.35 24.95
N PRO A 48 30.06 1.58 24.70
CA PRO A 48 29.65 2.35 23.53
C PRO A 48 29.82 1.45 22.31
N GLU A 49 28.76 1.25 21.53
CA GLU A 49 28.88 0.59 20.23
C GLU A 49 29.91 1.39 19.42
N GLU A 50 30.93 0.71 18.88
CA GLU A 50 31.87 1.37 17.98
C GLU A 50 31.07 1.90 16.78
N PRO A 51 31.29 3.16 16.36
CA PRO A 51 30.51 3.74 15.27
C PRO A 51 30.64 2.88 14.03
N ALA A 52 29.53 2.67 13.32
CA ALA A 52 29.53 1.84 12.13
C ALA A 52 30.57 2.36 11.12
N PRO A 53 31.46 1.50 10.58
CA PRO A 53 32.50 1.94 9.67
C PRO A 53 31.86 2.42 8.36
N LEU A 54 32.41 3.53 7.81
CA LEU A 54 32.01 4.05 6.50
C LEU A 54 32.25 2.99 5.41
N ALA A 55 31.17 2.44 4.86
CA ALA A 55 31.20 1.43 3.82
C ALA A 55 30.80 2.02 2.45
N ASN A 56 31.17 1.34 1.36
CA ASN A 56 30.62 1.67 0.04
C ASN A 56 29.10 1.52 0.05
N TRP A 57 28.42 2.38 -0.72
CA TRP A 57 26.97 2.58 -0.67
C TRP A 57 26.53 3.19 0.65
N PHE A 58 25.36 2.78 1.16
CA PHE A 58 24.81 3.32 2.40
C PHE A 58 25.32 2.54 3.62
N SER A 59 25.66 3.30 4.66
CA SER A 59 25.96 2.83 6.02
C SER A 59 25.37 3.83 7.01
N TRP A 60 25.19 3.45 8.27
CA TRP A 60 24.55 4.33 9.25
C TRP A 60 24.99 4.03 10.68
N ASP A 61 24.87 5.04 11.53
CA ASP A 61 25.22 4.99 12.95
C ASP A 61 24.10 5.64 13.79
N PRO A 62 23.58 4.97 14.84
CA PRO A 62 24.02 3.66 15.38
C PRO A 62 23.67 2.49 14.46
N ALA A 63 24.40 1.37 14.58
CA ALA A 63 24.19 0.17 13.76
C ALA A 63 22.79 -0.45 13.93
N THR A 64 22.16 -0.24 15.09
CA THR A 64 20.78 -0.60 15.39
C THR A 64 19.92 0.67 15.54
N PRO A 65 19.30 1.15 14.45
CA PRO A 65 18.49 2.37 14.50
C PRO A 65 17.25 2.21 15.37
N ASP A 66 16.84 3.32 15.98
CA ASP A 66 15.65 3.45 16.82
C ASP A 66 14.88 4.68 16.34
N ALA A 67 13.58 4.52 16.09
CA ALA A 67 12.72 5.55 15.52
C ALA A 67 12.72 6.85 16.35
N ASP A 68 12.94 6.76 17.65
CA ASP A 68 12.91 7.90 18.58
C ASP A 68 14.32 8.38 18.98
N LYS A 69 15.37 7.98 18.24
CA LYS A 69 16.75 8.46 18.41
C LYS A 69 17.31 9.08 17.14
N GLU A 70 18.44 9.78 17.26
CA GLU A 70 19.16 10.29 16.11
C GLU A 70 19.77 9.16 15.28
N LEU A 71 19.85 9.38 13.96
CA LEU A 71 20.52 8.49 13.02
C LEU A 71 21.40 9.31 12.09
N THR A 72 22.68 8.95 11.97
CA THR A 72 23.56 9.50 10.93
C THR A 72 23.66 8.49 9.81
N ILE A 73 23.26 8.88 8.61
CA ILE A 73 23.35 8.05 7.40
C ILE A 73 24.52 8.56 6.57
N TYR A 74 25.36 7.65 6.13
CA TYR A 74 26.49 7.89 5.25
C TYR A 74 26.24 7.26 3.89
N PHE A 75 26.71 7.92 2.83
CA PHE A 75 26.77 7.38 1.48
C PHE A 75 28.17 7.56 0.93
N LYS A 76 28.86 6.45 0.60
CA LYS A 76 30.16 6.47 -0.10
C LYS A 76 29.99 5.89 -1.48
N ALA A 77 30.12 6.73 -2.51
CA ALA A 77 29.94 6.32 -3.89
C ALA A 77 31.12 5.42 -4.34
N PRO A 78 30.90 4.13 -4.65
CA PRO A 78 31.91 3.29 -5.28
C PRO A 78 32.11 3.68 -6.75
N SER A 79 33.15 3.12 -7.40
CA SER A 79 33.51 3.45 -8.79
C SER A 79 32.43 3.20 -9.84
N ASN A 80 31.44 2.35 -9.53
CA ASN A 80 30.31 2.05 -10.39
C ASN A 80 29.03 2.84 -10.03
N SER A 81 29.09 3.77 -9.08
CA SER A 81 27.98 4.66 -8.78
C SER A 81 27.95 5.85 -9.76
N GLY A 82 26.74 6.31 -10.13
CA GLY A 82 26.57 7.53 -10.92
C GLY A 82 27.10 8.80 -10.22
N LEU A 83 27.33 8.73 -8.91
CA LEU A 83 27.87 9.82 -8.10
C LEU A 83 29.39 9.72 -7.85
N TYR A 84 30.08 8.73 -8.43
CA TYR A 84 31.53 8.61 -8.30
C TYR A 84 32.25 9.83 -8.91
N ASN A 85 33.14 10.45 -8.15
CA ASN A 85 33.85 11.69 -8.49
C ASN A 85 32.96 12.92 -8.74
N TYR A 86 31.68 12.86 -8.40
CA TYR A 86 30.77 14.00 -8.52
C TYR A 86 31.19 15.13 -7.54
N LYS A 87 31.13 16.38 -8.03
CA LYS A 87 31.62 17.57 -7.29
C LYS A 87 30.52 18.57 -6.92
N GLY A 88 29.30 18.34 -7.41
CA GLY A 88 28.15 19.18 -7.07
C GLY A 88 27.52 18.77 -5.75
N ASP A 89 26.43 19.46 -5.42
CA ASP A 89 25.62 19.14 -4.26
C ASP A 89 24.91 17.79 -4.42
N VAL A 90 24.93 17.00 -3.36
CA VAL A 90 24.26 15.69 -3.25
C VAL A 90 23.09 15.81 -2.29
N TYR A 91 21.94 15.26 -2.70
CA TYR A 91 20.70 15.23 -1.94
C TYR A 91 20.25 13.78 -1.75
N VAL A 92 19.37 13.54 -0.78
CA VAL A 92 18.66 12.26 -0.63
C VAL A 92 17.19 12.41 -1.00
N HIS A 93 16.68 11.47 -1.77
CA HIS A 93 15.26 11.13 -1.79
C HIS A 93 15.07 10.01 -0.75
N ILE A 94 14.32 10.30 0.31
CA ILE A 94 14.27 9.47 1.53
C ILE A 94 12.86 9.50 2.10
N GLY A 95 12.36 8.36 2.60
CA GLY A 95 11.01 8.25 3.15
C GLY A 95 10.86 7.04 4.07
N VAL A 96 9.81 7.05 4.89
CA VAL A 96 9.41 5.90 5.70
C VAL A 96 8.71 4.89 4.78
N ILE A 97 9.10 3.62 4.84
CA ILE A 97 8.36 2.57 4.13
C ILE A 97 7.29 2.01 5.07
N SER A 98 6.04 2.18 4.67
CA SER A 98 4.88 1.67 5.41
C SER A 98 3.89 1.05 4.45
N GLU A 99 3.43 -0.16 4.77
CA GLU A 99 2.50 -0.94 3.94
C GLU A 99 3.00 -1.07 2.47
N GLY A 100 4.33 -1.22 2.31
CA GLY A 100 5.00 -1.37 1.02
C GLY A 100 5.10 -0.11 0.17
N GLN A 101 4.84 1.07 0.75
CA GLN A 101 4.81 2.35 0.04
C GLN A 101 5.70 3.40 0.72
N TRP A 102 6.26 4.31 -0.08
CA TRP A 102 7.00 5.46 0.41
C TRP A 102 6.04 6.47 1.03
N GLN A 103 6.27 6.81 2.29
CA GLN A 103 5.50 7.78 3.06
C GLN A 103 6.42 8.78 3.74
N HIS A 104 5.85 9.91 4.16
CA HIS A 104 6.58 10.97 4.85
C HIS A 104 7.82 11.43 4.07
N VAL A 105 7.74 11.41 2.73
CA VAL A 105 8.83 11.83 1.85
C VAL A 105 8.97 13.35 1.94
N PRO A 106 10.10 13.90 2.42
CA PRO A 106 10.19 15.34 2.69
C PRO A 106 10.18 16.24 1.46
N ALA A 107 10.49 15.70 0.28
CA ALA A 107 10.62 16.43 -0.97
C ALA A 107 10.45 15.50 -2.18
N ASP A 108 9.81 16.01 -3.22
CA ASP A 108 9.68 15.30 -4.49
C ASP A 108 11.05 15.01 -5.14
N TRP A 109 11.07 14.10 -6.11
CA TRP A 109 12.31 13.68 -6.78
C TRP A 109 13.13 14.87 -7.30
N ASP A 110 12.47 15.87 -7.91
CA ASP A 110 13.13 17.03 -8.52
C ASP A 110 13.25 18.24 -7.57
N GLU A 111 12.87 18.10 -6.30
CA GLU A 111 12.87 19.19 -5.33
C GLU A 111 14.12 19.17 -4.43
N ASN A 112 14.90 20.25 -4.45
CA ASN A 112 16.12 20.39 -3.65
C ASN A 112 15.89 21.20 -2.38
N ILE A 113 15.53 20.53 -1.29
CA ILE A 113 15.35 21.19 0.02
C ILE A 113 16.60 21.08 0.90
N ALA A 114 16.83 22.08 1.75
CA ALA A 114 17.98 22.12 2.65
C ALA A 114 18.04 20.92 3.60
N LYS A 115 16.87 20.43 4.06
CA LYS A 115 16.73 19.31 4.97
C LYS A 115 17.27 17.99 4.38
N SER A 116 17.17 17.82 3.07
CA SER A 116 17.60 16.60 2.35
C SER A 116 18.99 16.70 1.74
N LYS A 117 19.71 17.82 1.95
CA LYS A 117 21.06 18.01 1.42
C LYS A 117 22.08 17.25 2.27
N MET A 118 22.92 16.44 1.63
CA MET A 118 24.01 15.74 2.32
C MET A 118 25.25 16.62 2.42
N SER A 119 26.03 16.42 3.50
CA SER A 119 27.30 17.10 3.74
C SER A 119 28.47 16.19 3.41
N PRO A 120 29.56 16.67 2.78
CA PRO A 120 30.76 15.85 2.58
C PRO A 120 31.33 15.32 3.89
N VAL A 121 31.81 14.08 3.89
CA VAL A 121 32.52 13.48 5.04
C VAL A 121 33.98 13.95 5.02
N GLU A 122 34.45 14.57 6.10
CA GLU A 122 35.80 15.10 6.19
C GLU A 122 36.86 13.99 6.02
N GLY A 123 37.88 14.26 5.21
CA GLY A 123 38.98 13.32 4.94
C GLY A 123 38.63 12.19 3.97
N GLU A 124 37.38 12.07 3.53
CA GLU A 124 36.91 10.99 2.67
C GLU A 124 36.50 11.50 1.28
N SER A 125 37.04 10.89 0.23
CA SER A 125 36.62 11.18 -1.13
C SER A 125 35.32 10.46 -1.47
N ASN A 126 34.42 11.12 -2.19
CA ASN A 126 33.16 10.55 -2.67
C ASN A 126 32.26 10.03 -1.54
N ALA A 127 32.32 10.67 -0.37
CA ALA A 127 31.51 10.33 0.78
C ALA A 127 30.73 11.53 1.29
N TRP A 128 29.46 11.31 1.60
CA TRP A 128 28.56 12.30 2.16
C TRP A 128 27.77 11.71 3.33
N SER A 129 27.27 12.56 4.22
CA SER A 129 26.46 12.17 5.36
C SER A 129 25.26 13.10 5.55
N ILE A 130 24.20 12.58 6.14
CA ILE A 130 23.04 13.33 6.61
C ILE A 130 22.66 12.83 8.01
N LYS A 131 22.30 13.76 8.90
CA LYS A 131 21.89 13.44 10.26
C LYS A 131 20.39 13.69 10.43
N LEU A 132 19.66 12.66 10.83
CA LEU A 132 18.24 12.73 11.18
C LEU A 132 18.15 13.09 12.68
N THR A 133 17.73 14.32 12.97
CA THR A 133 17.73 14.94 14.32
C THR A 133 16.47 15.78 14.52
N PRO A 134 15.91 15.89 15.74
CA PRO A 134 16.36 15.29 17.02
C PRO A 134 16.16 13.78 17.13
N SER A 135 15.33 13.21 16.26
CA SER A 135 15.11 11.77 16.11
C SER A 135 14.73 11.45 14.67
N ILE A 136 14.81 10.18 14.27
CA ILE A 136 14.29 9.72 12.96
C ILE A 136 12.82 10.18 12.80
N ARG A 137 11.99 9.96 13.82
CA ARG A 137 10.56 10.27 13.80
C ARG A 137 10.25 11.73 13.58
N GLU A 138 10.86 12.61 14.38
CA GLU A 138 10.65 14.05 14.27
C GLU A 138 11.24 14.59 12.96
N TRP A 139 12.30 13.97 12.46
CA TRP A 139 12.83 14.33 11.16
C TRP A 139 11.86 13.98 10.03
N PHE A 140 11.12 12.87 10.09
CA PHE A 140 10.10 12.56 9.09
C PHE A 140 8.75 13.25 9.32
N TYR A 141 8.50 13.82 10.50
CA TYR A 141 7.17 14.22 10.94
C TYR A 141 6.16 13.06 10.84
N SER A 142 6.56 11.85 11.26
CA SER A 142 5.77 10.65 10.97
C SER A 142 4.42 10.55 11.69
N ASP A 143 4.14 11.43 12.66
CA ASP A 143 2.84 11.65 13.32
C ASP A 143 2.04 10.38 13.70
N GLY A 144 2.76 9.35 14.16
CA GLY A 144 2.16 8.09 14.63
C GLY A 144 2.29 6.92 13.66
N THR A 145 2.77 7.15 12.43
CA THR A 145 3.20 6.08 11.53
C THR A 145 4.42 5.38 12.14
N PRO A 146 4.36 4.05 12.36
CA PRO A 146 5.50 3.26 12.79
C PRO A 146 6.65 3.36 11.78
N ILE A 147 7.88 3.48 12.28
CA ILE A 147 9.08 3.55 11.44
C ILE A 147 9.89 2.28 11.66
N ASN A 148 9.65 1.27 10.84
CA ASN A 148 10.40 0.01 10.87
C ASN A 148 11.38 -0.13 9.70
N GLU A 149 11.17 0.68 8.65
CA GLU A 149 11.97 0.66 7.44
C GLU A 149 12.02 2.07 6.82
N ILE A 150 13.18 2.45 6.28
CA ILE A 150 13.38 3.69 5.52
C ILE A 150 13.90 3.33 4.13
N GLY A 151 13.28 3.88 3.09
CA GLY A 151 13.82 3.87 1.74
C GLY A 151 14.73 5.07 1.53
N ILE A 152 15.84 4.90 0.80
CA ILE A 152 16.77 5.99 0.51
C ILE A 152 17.49 5.84 -0.84
N ILE A 153 17.62 6.97 -1.54
CA ILE A 153 18.41 7.12 -2.76
C ILE A 153 19.19 8.44 -2.70
N ALA A 154 20.50 8.39 -2.93
CA ALA A 154 21.31 9.61 -3.10
C ALA A 154 21.23 10.06 -4.56
N ARG A 155 21.17 11.37 -4.80
CA ARG A 155 21.10 11.92 -6.16
C ARG A 155 21.86 13.24 -6.32
N SER A 156 22.20 13.57 -7.56
CA SER A 156 22.64 14.91 -7.93
C SER A 156 21.49 15.92 -7.80
N ALA A 157 21.84 17.21 -7.71
CA ALA A 157 20.88 18.31 -7.64
C ALA A 157 19.92 18.35 -8.85
N ASP A 158 20.35 17.91 -10.03
CA ASP A 158 19.51 17.84 -11.25
C ASP A 158 18.77 16.50 -11.41
N GLY A 159 18.87 15.58 -10.43
CA GLY A 159 18.22 14.28 -10.47
C GLY A 159 18.78 13.28 -11.50
N THR A 160 19.74 13.67 -12.34
CA THR A 160 20.22 12.83 -13.46
C THR A 160 21.21 11.73 -13.04
N LYS A 161 21.84 11.87 -11.87
CA LYS A 161 22.78 10.87 -11.32
C LYS A 161 22.24 10.32 -10.03
N LYS A 162 22.26 8.99 -9.92
CA LYS A 162 21.78 8.25 -8.76
C LYS A 162 22.91 7.49 -8.08
N GLY A 163 22.81 7.40 -6.77
CA GLY A 163 23.70 6.68 -5.87
C GLY A 163 23.23 5.26 -5.56
N ASN A 164 22.42 4.66 -6.41
CA ASN A 164 21.92 3.30 -6.28
C ASN A 164 22.72 2.31 -7.14
N LYS A 165 22.60 1.02 -6.80
CA LYS A 165 23.23 -0.07 -7.53
C LYS A 165 22.18 -0.71 -8.43
N ASP A 166 22.47 -0.82 -9.73
CA ASP A 166 21.59 -1.47 -10.71
C ASP A 166 20.15 -0.91 -10.70
N ASP A 167 20.03 0.41 -10.48
CA ASP A 167 18.77 1.14 -10.30
C ASP A 167 17.87 0.67 -9.13
N ALA A 168 18.39 -0.16 -8.22
CA ALA A 168 17.63 -0.65 -7.06
C ALA A 168 17.66 0.32 -5.87
N ASP A 169 16.50 0.55 -5.27
CA ASP A 169 16.37 1.35 -4.06
C ASP A 169 17.12 0.71 -2.87
N TYR A 170 17.58 1.54 -1.94
CA TYR A 170 18.26 1.09 -0.74
C TYR A 170 17.33 1.20 0.46
N PHE A 171 17.35 0.20 1.34
CA PHE A 171 16.48 0.14 2.51
C PHE A 171 17.30 0.02 3.80
N ILE A 172 16.91 0.81 4.81
CA ILE A 172 17.37 0.66 6.20
C ILE A 172 16.24 -0.05 6.93
N GLU A 173 16.40 -1.36 7.13
CA GLU A 173 15.42 -2.24 7.75
C GLU A 173 15.65 -2.41 9.25
N ASN A 174 14.71 -3.07 9.93
CA ASN A 174 14.80 -3.46 11.34
C ASN A 174 14.98 -2.26 12.30
N ILE A 175 14.41 -1.11 11.93
CA ILE A 175 14.38 0.06 12.81
C ILE A 175 13.42 -0.25 13.96
N THR A 176 13.92 -0.09 15.19
CA THR A 176 13.11 -0.35 16.38
C THR A 176 12.15 0.81 16.61
N ASP A 177 10.85 0.51 16.69
CA ASP A 177 9.83 1.47 17.10
C ASP A 177 9.11 0.94 18.34
N SER A 178 9.39 1.57 19.49
CA SER A 178 8.78 1.17 20.77
C SER A 178 7.46 1.88 21.05
N LYS A 179 7.20 2.99 20.35
CA LYS A 179 6.07 3.88 20.58
C LYS A 179 4.86 3.50 19.73
N TYR A 180 5.09 3.17 18.47
CA TYR A 180 4.06 2.78 17.52
C TYR A 180 4.38 1.41 16.94
N LYS A 181 3.34 0.60 16.76
CA LYS A 181 3.46 -0.73 16.18
C LYS A 181 2.62 -0.79 14.92
N PRO A 182 3.11 -1.46 13.85
CA PRO A 182 2.27 -1.77 12.70
C PRO A 182 1.03 -2.53 13.16
N PHE A 183 -0.08 -2.28 12.47
CA PHE A 183 -1.32 -3.01 12.70
C PHE A 183 -1.07 -4.53 12.60
N GLN A 184 -1.59 -5.27 13.58
CA GLN A 184 -1.46 -6.73 13.65
C GLN A 184 -2.82 -7.37 13.33
N PRO A 185 -2.95 -8.02 12.15
CA PRO A 185 -4.16 -8.74 11.78
C PRO A 185 -4.49 -9.83 12.80
N GLY A 186 -5.77 -9.92 13.16
CA GLY A 186 -6.31 -10.94 14.03
C GLY A 186 -6.40 -12.30 13.33
N ALA A 187 -6.77 -13.33 14.10
CA ALA A 187 -7.04 -14.66 13.54
C ALA A 187 -8.14 -14.60 12.47
N ILE A 188 -8.01 -15.40 11.42
CA ILE A 188 -8.97 -15.45 10.30
C ILE A 188 -10.39 -15.71 10.82
N LYS A 189 -11.33 -14.85 10.45
CA LYS A 189 -12.77 -15.10 10.57
C LYS A 189 -13.23 -15.86 9.32
N THR A 190 -13.86 -17.01 9.48
CA THR A 190 -14.43 -17.78 8.36
C THR A 190 -15.94 -17.62 8.30
N GLY A 191 -16.52 -17.48 7.12
CA GLY A 191 -17.97 -17.38 6.92
C GLY A 191 -18.33 -17.57 5.45
N SER A 192 -19.46 -18.23 5.17
CA SER A 192 -19.94 -18.39 3.80
C SER A 192 -20.41 -17.06 3.23
N LEU A 193 -20.06 -16.79 1.97
CA LEU A 193 -20.53 -15.62 1.22
C LEU A 193 -22.07 -15.64 1.16
N PRO A 194 -22.76 -14.52 1.47
CA PRO A 194 -24.20 -14.43 1.28
C PRO A 194 -24.63 -14.71 -0.17
N ALA A 195 -25.76 -15.40 -0.33
CA ALA A 195 -26.24 -15.83 -1.64
C ALA A 195 -26.58 -14.64 -2.55
N GLY A 196 -26.27 -14.77 -3.84
CA GLY A 196 -26.64 -13.78 -4.88
C GLY A 196 -25.65 -12.62 -5.04
N LEU A 197 -24.62 -12.53 -4.20
CA LEU A 197 -23.57 -11.51 -4.32
C LEU A 197 -22.55 -11.84 -5.42
N LYS A 198 -22.01 -10.80 -6.03
CA LYS A 198 -20.96 -10.86 -7.06
C LYS A 198 -19.63 -10.37 -6.49
N HIS A 199 -18.53 -10.62 -7.18
CA HIS A 199 -17.26 -9.97 -6.87
C HIS A 199 -17.38 -8.44 -7.02
N GLY A 200 -16.67 -7.70 -6.17
CA GLY A 200 -16.69 -6.25 -6.10
C GLY A 200 -17.65 -5.71 -5.05
N ILE A 201 -18.25 -4.57 -5.38
CA ILE A 201 -19.06 -3.74 -4.47
C ILE A 201 -20.53 -4.04 -4.69
N ASN A 202 -21.21 -4.62 -3.69
CA ASN A 202 -22.63 -4.99 -3.80
C ASN A 202 -23.47 -4.06 -2.92
N ILE A 203 -24.20 -3.15 -3.54
CA ILE A 203 -25.15 -2.28 -2.83
C ILE A 203 -26.37 -3.11 -2.42
N VAL A 204 -26.59 -3.26 -1.11
CA VAL A 204 -27.71 -4.03 -0.54
C VAL A 204 -28.94 -3.14 -0.41
N ASP A 205 -28.75 -1.93 0.12
CA ASP A 205 -29.73 -0.85 0.22
C ASP A 205 -29.00 0.49 0.31
N ASN A 206 -29.77 1.58 0.50
CA ASN A 206 -29.24 2.94 0.56
C ASN A 206 -28.26 3.21 1.71
N SER A 207 -28.13 2.30 2.68
CA SER A 207 -27.28 2.42 3.87
C SER A 207 -26.37 1.21 4.11
N THR A 208 -26.36 0.23 3.21
CA THR A 208 -25.67 -1.05 3.39
C THR A 208 -24.96 -1.50 2.12
N VAL A 209 -23.71 -1.92 2.26
CA VAL A 209 -22.89 -2.48 1.18
C VAL A 209 -22.22 -3.77 1.63
N THR A 210 -22.07 -4.74 0.73
CA THR A 210 -21.20 -5.90 0.92
C THR A 210 -20.06 -5.88 -0.08
N PHE A 211 -18.83 -5.84 0.43
CA PHE A 211 -17.61 -5.96 -0.36
C PHE A 211 -17.24 -7.43 -0.52
N VAL A 212 -16.85 -7.83 -1.73
CA VAL A 212 -16.50 -9.23 -2.06
C VAL A 212 -15.24 -9.24 -2.93
N LEU A 213 -14.11 -9.57 -2.32
CA LEU A 213 -12.81 -9.61 -2.97
C LEU A 213 -12.37 -11.04 -3.26
N PHE A 214 -12.23 -11.38 -4.55
CA PHE A 214 -11.66 -12.67 -4.95
C PHE A 214 -10.15 -12.70 -4.68
N ASP A 215 -9.69 -13.75 -3.99
CA ASP A 215 -8.28 -13.93 -3.62
C ASP A 215 -7.92 -15.42 -3.66
N LYS A 216 -7.67 -15.88 -4.89
CA LYS A 216 -7.02 -17.15 -5.21
C LYS A 216 -6.15 -16.95 -6.44
N ASP A 217 -4.90 -17.41 -6.39
CA ASP A 217 -4.07 -17.54 -7.58
C ASP A 217 -4.45 -18.80 -8.38
N LYS A 218 -3.78 -19.02 -9.52
CA LYS A 218 -4.01 -20.19 -10.39
C LYS A 218 -3.76 -21.55 -9.71
N ASN A 219 -3.02 -21.56 -8.60
CA ASN A 219 -2.70 -22.74 -7.80
C ASN A 219 -3.58 -22.86 -6.54
N GLY A 220 -4.52 -21.92 -6.34
CA GLY A 220 -5.37 -21.84 -5.15
C GLY A 220 -4.71 -21.21 -3.93
N ALA A 221 -3.51 -20.63 -4.05
CA ALA A 221 -2.89 -19.88 -2.97
C ALA A 221 -3.59 -18.53 -2.77
N ARG A 222 -3.51 -17.98 -1.56
CA ARG A 222 -4.21 -16.76 -1.14
C ARG A 222 -3.40 -15.97 -0.13
N LYS A 223 -3.91 -14.80 0.26
CA LYS A 223 -3.43 -14.03 1.41
C LYS A 223 -3.94 -14.63 2.72
N ASP A 224 -3.26 -14.29 3.82
CA ASP A 224 -3.59 -14.80 5.16
C ASP A 224 -4.67 -13.96 5.83
N PHE A 225 -4.76 -12.68 5.49
CA PHE A 225 -5.75 -11.75 6.03
C PHE A 225 -6.21 -10.77 4.96
N ALA A 226 -7.42 -10.26 5.15
CA ALA A 226 -7.94 -9.10 4.43
C ALA A 226 -8.76 -8.24 5.40
N HIS A 227 -8.52 -6.95 5.32
CA HIS A 227 -9.28 -5.92 6.02
C HIS A 227 -9.77 -4.90 5.01
N VAL A 228 -10.87 -4.21 5.33
CA VAL A 228 -11.31 -3.03 4.62
C VAL A 228 -11.06 -1.79 5.49
N VAL A 229 -10.65 -0.71 4.84
CA VAL A 229 -10.40 0.59 5.47
C VAL A 229 -10.98 1.68 4.58
N GLY A 230 -11.63 2.69 5.17
CA GLY A 230 -12.23 3.74 4.39
C GLY A 230 -13.00 4.77 5.21
N ASP A 231 -13.77 5.58 4.51
CA ASP A 231 -14.58 6.67 5.08
C ASP A 231 -15.58 6.24 6.17
N PHE A 232 -15.99 4.97 6.18
CA PHE A 232 -16.97 4.44 7.13
C PHE A 232 -16.37 4.00 8.46
N ASN A 233 -15.04 3.90 8.54
CA ASN A 233 -14.30 3.55 9.76
C ASN A 233 -13.15 4.52 10.03
N ASP A 234 -13.28 5.76 9.56
CA ASP A 234 -12.29 6.83 9.71
C ASP A 234 -10.87 6.38 9.33
N TRP A 235 -10.78 5.62 8.24
CA TRP A 235 -9.52 5.08 7.71
C TRP A 235 -8.68 4.29 8.74
N THR A 236 -9.35 3.66 9.71
CA THR A 236 -8.71 2.95 10.81
C THR A 236 -8.80 1.43 10.63
N LEU A 237 -7.65 0.75 10.64
CA LEU A 237 -7.57 -0.71 10.66
C LEU A 237 -7.94 -1.26 12.05
N SER A 238 -8.83 -2.24 12.08
CA SER A 238 -9.27 -2.90 13.32
C SER A 238 -9.55 -4.40 13.10
N ASN A 239 -9.59 -5.18 14.19
CA ASN A 239 -9.95 -6.60 14.16
C ASN A 239 -11.44 -6.86 14.45
N ASP A 240 -12.27 -5.82 14.36
CA ASP A 240 -13.71 -5.91 14.55
C ASP A 240 -14.45 -6.06 13.21
N ASP A 241 -15.79 -6.02 13.26
CA ASP A 241 -16.65 -6.23 12.10
C ASP A 241 -16.86 -4.95 11.25
N GLN A 242 -16.10 -3.88 11.51
CA GLN A 242 -16.02 -2.67 10.69
C GLN A 242 -14.76 -2.65 9.81
N SER A 243 -13.87 -3.64 9.93
CA SER A 243 -12.65 -3.71 9.12
C SER A 243 -12.28 -5.14 8.74
N GLN A 244 -12.27 -6.10 9.68
CA GLN A 244 -11.80 -7.46 9.40
C GLN A 244 -12.78 -8.24 8.52
N MET A 245 -12.32 -8.70 7.36
CA MET A 245 -13.15 -9.46 6.41
C MET A 245 -13.26 -10.94 6.79
N TYR A 246 -14.40 -11.55 6.44
CA TYR A 246 -14.62 -12.99 6.54
C TYR A 246 -14.02 -13.69 5.31
N ARG A 247 -13.42 -14.85 5.53
CA ARG A 247 -13.01 -15.76 4.46
C ARG A 247 -14.11 -16.77 4.13
N ASP A 248 -14.42 -16.90 2.84
CA ASP A 248 -15.06 -18.07 2.27
C ASP A 248 -14.06 -18.83 1.36
N ASP A 249 -13.53 -19.95 1.85
CA ASP A 249 -12.58 -20.76 1.07
C ASP A 249 -13.24 -21.53 -0.08
N ALA A 250 -14.53 -21.84 0.00
CA ALA A 250 -15.23 -22.52 -1.09
C ALA A 250 -15.41 -21.55 -2.27
N ALA A 251 -15.91 -20.34 -1.99
CA ALA A 251 -16.06 -19.28 -2.99
C ALA A 251 -14.72 -18.65 -3.41
N GLY A 252 -13.69 -18.74 -2.57
CA GLY A 252 -12.36 -18.17 -2.83
C GLY A 252 -12.28 -16.66 -2.63
N VAL A 253 -13.14 -16.12 -1.77
CA VAL A 253 -13.29 -14.68 -1.57
C VAL A 253 -13.07 -14.29 -0.10
N TRP A 254 -12.68 -13.04 0.09
CA TRP A 254 -12.89 -12.30 1.33
C TRP A 254 -14.15 -11.46 1.19
N TRP A 255 -14.96 -11.36 2.24
CA TRP A 255 -16.17 -10.53 2.21
C TRP A 255 -16.46 -9.85 3.54
N ILE A 256 -17.14 -8.70 3.50
CA ILE A 256 -17.61 -7.98 4.68
C ILE A 256 -18.83 -7.13 4.32
N THR A 257 -19.78 -7.00 5.25
CA THR A 257 -20.94 -6.12 5.10
C THR A 257 -20.79 -4.92 6.03
N ILE A 258 -20.84 -3.72 5.45
CA ILE A 258 -20.83 -2.45 6.18
C ILE A 258 -22.24 -1.87 6.15
N THR A 259 -22.75 -1.47 7.30
CA THR A 259 -24.10 -0.91 7.49
C THR A 259 -24.02 0.51 8.07
N GLY A 260 -25.14 1.22 8.09
CA GLY A 260 -25.21 2.55 8.70
C GLY A 260 -24.57 3.65 7.84
N LEU A 261 -24.45 3.42 6.53
CA LEU A 261 -23.94 4.41 5.59
C LEU A 261 -24.98 5.51 5.36
N ASP A 262 -24.49 6.73 5.21
CA ASP A 262 -25.26 7.91 4.81
C ASP A 262 -25.52 7.85 3.30
N PRO A 263 -26.80 7.75 2.86
CA PRO A 263 -27.15 7.65 1.44
C PRO A 263 -26.78 8.88 0.60
N THR A 264 -26.48 10.00 1.25
CA THR A 264 -26.09 11.24 0.57
C THR A 264 -24.58 11.34 0.37
N LYS A 265 -23.80 10.47 1.04
CA LYS A 265 -22.35 10.47 0.99
C LYS A 265 -21.83 9.52 -0.09
N GLU A 266 -20.85 10.00 -0.84
CA GLU A 266 -19.97 9.13 -1.60
C GLU A 266 -18.88 8.62 -0.65
N TYR A 267 -18.49 7.35 -0.75
CA TYR A 267 -17.52 6.71 0.13
C TYR A 267 -16.28 6.30 -0.65
N ALA A 268 -15.14 6.29 0.06
CA ALA A 268 -13.87 5.79 -0.43
C ALA A 268 -13.36 4.70 0.49
N PHE A 269 -12.64 3.73 -0.10
CA PHE A 269 -12.09 2.62 0.65
C PHE A 269 -10.93 1.93 -0.09
N GLN A 270 -10.20 1.09 0.65
CA GLN A 270 -9.18 0.18 0.16
C GLN A 270 -9.25 -1.14 0.91
N TYR A 271 -8.68 -2.19 0.32
CA TYR A 271 -8.39 -3.44 1.01
C TYR A 271 -6.96 -3.42 1.54
N TYR A 272 -6.77 -3.80 2.80
CA TYR A 272 -5.48 -4.08 3.40
C TYR A 272 -5.25 -5.59 3.46
N MET A 273 -4.17 -6.07 2.85
CA MET A 273 -3.92 -7.50 2.65
C MET A 273 -2.46 -7.87 2.86
N GLY A 274 -2.20 -9.15 3.09
CA GLY A 274 -0.84 -9.65 3.20
C GLY A 274 -0.75 -11.10 3.66
N LYS A 275 0.49 -11.55 3.88
CA LYS A 275 0.80 -12.83 4.52
C LYS A 275 1.47 -12.58 5.85
N THR A 276 1.27 -13.48 6.80
CA THR A 276 1.82 -13.37 8.14
C THR A 276 3.34 -13.42 8.07
N GLY A 277 4.00 -12.37 8.58
CA GLY A 277 5.46 -12.25 8.55
C GLY A 277 6.04 -11.70 7.24
N GLU A 278 5.19 -11.31 6.29
CA GLU A 278 5.58 -10.57 5.08
C GLU A 278 5.01 -9.14 5.15
N SER A 279 5.52 -8.23 4.31
CA SER A 279 4.99 -6.87 4.19
C SER A 279 3.54 -6.90 3.70
N SER A 280 2.69 -6.11 4.34
CA SER A 280 1.32 -5.86 3.93
C SER A 280 1.25 -4.72 2.91
N PHE A 281 0.11 -4.62 2.22
CA PHE A 281 -0.14 -3.57 1.23
C PHE A 281 -1.62 -3.20 1.20
N ARG A 282 -1.91 -2.02 0.63
CA ARG A 282 -3.27 -1.60 0.28
C ARG A 282 -3.53 -1.73 -1.22
N VAL A 283 -4.77 -2.03 -1.56
CA VAL A 283 -5.21 -2.10 -2.95
C VAL A 283 -6.66 -1.64 -3.09
N ALA A 284 -6.95 -0.92 -4.17
CA ALA A 284 -8.31 -0.61 -4.58
C ALA A 284 -9.04 -1.87 -5.09
N ASP A 285 -10.37 -1.83 -5.05
CA ASP A 285 -11.23 -2.87 -5.63
C ASP A 285 -11.13 -2.87 -7.17
N PRO A 286 -10.78 -4.02 -7.80
CA PRO A 286 -10.64 -4.12 -9.25
C PRO A 286 -11.96 -3.98 -10.03
N TYR A 287 -13.10 -4.05 -9.34
CA TYR A 287 -14.44 -3.82 -9.89
C TYR A 287 -14.95 -2.41 -9.62
N SER A 288 -14.12 -1.52 -9.07
CA SER A 288 -14.50 -0.14 -8.83
C SER A 288 -14.78 0.60 -10.14
N ARG A 289 -15.83 1.44 -10.14
CA ARG A 289 -16.24 2.27 -11.29
C ARG A 289 -15.67 3.68 -11.24
N LYS A 290 -14.99 4.03 -10.14
CA LYS A 290 -14.33 5.32 -9.93
C LYS A 290 -13.20 5.10 -8.93
N ILE A 291 -12.01 5.57 -9.28
CA ILE A 291 -10.87 5.55 -8.37
C ILE A 291 -10.40 6.98 -8.06
N LEU A 292 -9.55 7.14 -7.05
CA LEU A 292 -8.75 8.35 -6.83
C LEU A 292 -7.28 7.97 -6.97
N ASP A 293 -6.56 8.75 -7.76
CA ASP A 293 -5.13 8.59 -7.98
C ASP A 293 -4.40 9.82 -7.42
N PRO A 294 -3.70 9.70 -6.29
CA PRO A 294 -3.02 10.84 -5.67
C PRO A 294 -1.85 11.36 -6.51
N SER A 295 -1.37 10.57 -7.49
CA SER A 295 -0.20 10.90 -8.31
C SER A 295 -0.56 11.63 -9.59
N ASN A 296 -1.80 11.46 -10.08
CA ASN A 296 -2.21 11.93 -11.40
C ASN A 296 -3.44 12.86 -11.38
N ASP A 297 -4.34 12.74 -10.39
CA ASP A 297 -5.61 13.48 -10.40
C ASP A 297 -5.42 14.99 -10.37
N HIS A 298 -4.36 15.51 -9.74
CA HIS A 298 -4.10 16.95 -9.63
C HIS A 298 -3.71 17.60 -10.97
N TYR A 299 -3.37 16.82 -11.99
CA TYR A 299 -3.13 17.33 -13.34
C TYR A 299 -4.41 17.47 -14.17
N ILE A 300 -5.55 16.96 -13.71
CA ILE A 300 -6.81 17.00 -14.45
C ILE A 300 -7.47 18.38 -14.27
N PRO A 301 -7.82 19.09 -15.36
CA PRO A 301 -8.49 20.38 -15.27
C PRO A 301 -9.88 20.29 -14.61
N GLU A 302 -10.23 21.25 -13.76
CA GLU A 302 -11.55 21.37 -13.13
C GLU A 302 -12.71 21.39 -14.16
N SER A 303 -12.45 21.91 -15.36
CA SER A 303 -13.42 21.94 -16.46
C SER A 303 -13.73 20.56 -17.04
N THR A 304 -12.82 19.60 -16.88
CA THR A 304 -12.91 18.24 -17.41
C THR A 304 -13.44 17.30 -16.34
N TYR A 305 -12.85 17.36 -15.14
CA TYR A 305 -13.31 16.61 -13.98
C TYR A 305 -13.32 17.51 -12.74
N PRO A 306 -14.49 17.92 -12.24
CA PRO A 306 -14.55 18.84 -11.11
C PRO A 306 -13.93 18.23 -9.84
N ALA A 307 -13.01 18.93 -9.17
CA ALA A 307 -12.40 18.53 -7.90
C ALA A 307 -13.42 18.42 -6.76
N SER A 308 -14.55 19.13 -6.88
CA SER A 308 -15.74 18.90 -6.04
C SER A 308 -16.26 17.45 -6.08
N GLY A 309 -15.83 16.68 -7.07
CA GLY A 309 -16.19 15.30 -7.30
C GLY A 309 -15.67 14.33 -6.25
N ARG A 310 -14.60 14.67 -5.49
CA ARG A 310 -14.09 14.04 -4.25
C ARG A 310 -12.59 14.34 -4.07
N THR A 311 -12.17 14.71 -2.86
CA THR A 311 -10.74 14.87 -2.51
C THR A 311 -10.11 13.54 -2.10
N TYR A 312 -8.80 13.39 -2.34
CA TYR A 312 -8.05 12.24 -1.84
C TYR A 312 -8.13 12.17 -0.30
N PRO A 313 -8.51 11.02 0.30
CA PRO A 313 -8.71 10.93 1.74
C PRO A 313 -7.40 10.92 2.54
N ASP A 314 -7.39 11.63 3.66
CA ASP A 314 -6.30 11.53 4.64
C ASP A 314 -6.20 10.09 5.16
N GLY A 315 -4.97 9.55 5.23
CA GLY A 315 -4.70 8.19 5.70
C GLY A 315 -4.89 7.09 4.66
N ALA A 316 -5.35 7.41 3.44
CA ALA A 316 -5.28 6.50 2.31
C ALA A 316 -3.85 6.36 1.76
N ILE A 317 -3.55 5.25 1.07
CA ILE A 317 -2.21 4.98 0.52
C ILE A 317 -2.34 4.42 -0.89
N GLY A 318 -1.86 5.14 -1.90
CA GLY A 318 -1.95 4.70 -3.31
C GLY A 318 -3.36 4.85 -3.89
N ILE A 319 -3.75 3.99 -4.84
CA ILE A 319 -5.04 4.11 -5.52
C ILE A 319 -6.21 3.72 -4.61
N VAL A 320 -7.28 4.52 -4.63
CA VAL A 320 -8.44 4.39 -3.74
C VAL A 320 -9.71 4.10 -4.54
N SER A 321 -10.53 3.15 -4.10
CA SER A 321 -11.85 2.90 -4.69
C SER A 321 -12.91 3.85 -4.16
N VAL A 322 -13.88 4.17 -5.01
CA VAL A 322 -15.02 5.03 -4.66
C VAL A 322 -16.34 4.34 -4.97
N PHE A 323 -17.35 4.56 -4.13
CA PHE A 323 -18.71 4.07 -4.35
C PHE A 323 -19.79 4.98 -3.75
N LYS A 324 -21.03 4.81 -4.23
CA LYS A 324 -22.25 5.39 -3.65
C LYS A 324 -23.24 4.27 -3.39
N THR A 325 -24.04 4.39 -2.34
CA THR A 325 -25.16 3.46 -2.07
C THR A 325 -26.43 3.84 -2.84
N VAL A 326 -26.48 5.04 -3.40
CA VAL A 326 -27.55 5.50 -4.29
C VAL A 326 -26.94 5.83 -5.64
N GLU A 327 -27.30 5.05 -6.66
CA GLU A 327 -26.86 5.33 -8.03
C GLU A 327 -27.58 6.55 -8.61
N GLU A 328 -26.83 7.37 -9.33
CA GLU A 328 -27.39 8.46 -10.11
C GLU A 328 -28.06 7.91 -11.37
N SER A 329 -29.37 8.18 -11.51
CA SER A 329 -30.09 7.83 -12.73
C SER A 329 -29.77 8.82 -13.85
N TYR A 330 -29.49 8.27 -15.04
CA TYR A 330 -29.34 9.07 -16.26
C TYR A 330 -30.59 8.89 -17.14
N ASN A 331 -31.24 10.00 -17.46
CA ASN A 331 -32.44 10.03 -18.29
C ASN A 331 -32.06 10.20 -19.77
N TRP A 332 -31.74 9.08 -20.43
CA TRP A 332 -31.45 9.01 -21.88
C TRP A 332 -32.51 9.74 -22.70
N LYS A 333 -32.08 10.55 -23.68
CA LYS A 333 -32.98 11.24 -24.61
C LYS A 333 -33.26 10.38 -25.83
N VAL A 334 -32.28 9.59 -26.25
CA VAL A 334 -32.44 8.59 -27.31
C VAL A 334 -32.45 7.21 -26.69
N THR A 335 -33.62 6.56 -26.68
CA THR A 335 -33.83 5.24 -26.04
C THR A 335 -34.02 4.10 -27.04
N ASN A 336 -34.15 4.43 -28.32
CA ASN A 336 -34.42 3.51 -29.42
C ASN A 336 -33.45 3.73 -30.59
N PHE A 337 -32.17 4.03 -30.26
CA PHE A 337 -31.13 4.16 -31.27
C PHE A 337 -30.95 2.84 -32.03
N GLU A 338 -30.89 2.93 -33.35
CA GLU A 338 -30.61 1.79 -34.24
C GLU A 338 -29.24 2.00 -34.86
N ILE A 339 -28.32 1.07 -34.58
CA ILE A 339 -26.97 1.10 -35.15
C ILE A 339 -27.09 0.98 -36.69
N PRO A 340 -26.37 1.80 -37.47
CA PRO A 340 -26.32 1.66 -38.92
C PRO A 340 -25.92 0.25 -39.36
N SER A 341 -26.36 -0.18 -40.55
CA SER A 341 -25.93 -1.46 -41.11
C SER A 341 -24.41 -1.55 -41.14
N ARG A 342 -23.85 -2.71 -40.77
CA ARG A 342 -22.40 -2.95 -40.74
C ARG A 342 -21.73 -2.63 -42.08
N ASP A 343 -22.42 -2.87 -43.20
CA ASP A 343 -21.92 -2.61 -44.56
C ASP A 343 -21.86 -1.11 -44.90
N ASN A 344 -22.47 -0.24 -44.08
CA ASN A 344 -22.54 1.20 -44.27
C ASN A 344 -21.80 1.99 -43.18
N LEU A 345 -21.05 1.34 -42.30
CA LEU A 345 -20.33 2.03 -41.24
C LEU A 345 -19.17 2.86 -41.83
N VAL A 346 -19.18 4.14 -41.51
CA VAL A 346 -18.08 5.08 -41.73
C VAL A 346 -17.58 5.46 -40.35
N ILE A 347 -16.56 4.73 -39.90
CA ILE A 347 -16.04 4.79 -38.53
C ILE A 347 -14.98 5.88 -38.45
N TYR A 348 -15.07 6.71 -37.41
CA TYR A 348 -14.01 7.62 -37.01
C TYR A 348 -13.38 7.11 -35.71
N GLU A 349 -12.16 6.56 -35.81
CA GLU A 349 -11.36 6.20 -34.63
C GLU A 349 -10.89 7.49 -33.93
N MET A 350 -11.13 7.60 -32.63
CA MET A 350 -10.94 8.82 -31.86
C MET A 350 -10.17 8.57 -30.58
N LEU A 351 -9.00 9.19 -30.48
CA LEU A 351 -8.38 9.52 -29.19
C LEU A 351 -8.93 10.86 -28.71
N LEU A 352 -9.65 10.88 -27.59
CA LEU A 352 -10.27 12.10 -27.07
C LEU A 352 -9.25 13.23 -26.83
N ARG A 353 -8.07 12.89 -26.31
CA ARG A 353 -6.96 13.83 -26.07
C ARG A 353 -6.51 14.58 -27.32
N ASP A 354 -6.43 13.88 -28.46
CA ASP A 354 -5.85 14.43 -29.69
C ASP A 354 -6.90 15.04 -30.63
N PHE A 355 -8.18 14.74 -30.40
CA PHE A 355 -9.24 15.17 -31.32
C PHE A 355 -9.51 16.68 -31.28
N THR A 356 -9.35 17.32 -30.11
CA THR A 356 -9.53 18.77 -29.93
C THR A 356 -8.51 19.33 -28.96
N ASP A 357 -8.26 20.65 -29.02
CA ASP A 357 -7.36 21.32 -28.06
C ASP A 357 -7.79 21.15 -26.59
N ALA A 358 -9.08 20.90 -26.33
CA ALA A 358 -9.58 20.64 -24.98
C ALA A 358 -9.23 19.23 -24.48
N GLY A 359 -9.03 18.28 -25.40
CA GLY A 359 -8.59 16.92 -25.10
C GLY A 359 -9.59 16.06 -24.31
N ASP A 360 -10.86 16.45 -24.22
CA ASP A 360 -11.86 15.82 -23.36
C ASP A 360 -13.19 15.56 -24.07
N LEU A 361 -14.13 14.90 -23.37
CA LEU A 361 -15.46 14.60 -23.88
C LEU A 361 -16.24 15.86 -24.27
N LYS A 362 -16.04 16.97 -23.57
CA LYS A 362 -16.73 18.22 -23.91
C LYS A 362 -16.23 18.74 -25.26
N GLY A 363 -14.93 18.77 -25.47
CA GLY A 363 -14.34 19.12 -26.76
C GLY A 363 -14.84 18.22 -27.89
N ALA A 364 -14.93 16.92 -27.65
CA ALA A 364 -15.47 15.97 -28.62
C ALA A 364 -16.95 16.22 -28.94
N MET A 365 -17.79 16.46 -27.93
CA MET A 365 -19.20 16.83 -28.10
C MET A 365 -19.37 18.10 -28.96
N ASP A 366 -18.53 19.12 -28.73
CA ASP A 366 -18.56 20.39 -29.46
C ASP A 366 -18.21 20.25 -30.97
N LYS A 367 -17.73 19.06 -31.40
CA LYS A 367 -17.36 18.74 -32.80
C LYS A 367 -18.23 17.68 -33.46
N LEU A 368 -19.29 17.20 -32.82
CA LEU A 368 -20.16 16.17 -33.42
C LEU A 368 -20.82 16.63 -34.74
N ASP A 369 -21.20 17.91 -34.86
CA ASP A 369 -21.75 18.46 -36.11
C ASP A 369 -20.73 18.42 -37.26
N TYR A 370 -19.43 18.53 -36.95
CA TYR A 370 -18.37 18.38 -37.95
C TYR A 370 -18.28 16.93 -38.43
N LEU A 371 -18.31 15.96 -37.51
CA LEU A 371 -18.26 14.53 -37.86
C LEU A 371 -19.48 14.10 -38.69
N GLU A 372 -20.66 14.57 -38.31
CA GLU A 372 -21.89 14.36 -39.09
C GLU A 372 -21.74 14.94 -40.51
N SER A 373 -21.22 16.16 -40.65
CA SER A 373 -21.00 16.80 -41.97
C SER A 373 -19.98 16.07 -42.85
N LEU A 374 -19.01 15.39 -42.22
CA LEU A 374 -18.03 14.55 -42.90
C LEU A 374 -18.62 13.23 -43.42
N GLY A 375 -19.80 12.85 -42.92
CA GLY A 375 -20.48 11.59 -43.24
C GLY A 375 -20.10 10.43 -42.31
N VAL A 376 -19.48 10.72 -41.17
CA VAL A 376 -19.22 9.72 -40.11
C VAL A 376 -20.56 9.30 -39.50
N ASN A 377 -20.72 7.99 -39.28
CA ASN A 377 -21.92 7.44 -38.65
C ASN A 377 -21.61 6.45 -37.51
N ALA A 378 -20.34 6.35 -37.12
CA ALA A 378 -19.90 5.61 -35.95
C ALA A 378 -18.59 6.20 -35.41
N ILE A 379 -18.47 6.30 -34.09
CA ILE A 379 -17.24 6.73 -33.42
C ILE A 379 -16.64 5.53 -32.69
N GLU A 380 -15.41 5.17 -33.04
CA GLU A 380 -14.64 4.19 -32.29
C GLU A 380 -13.74 4.94 -31.31
N LEU A 381 -14.14 5.02 -30.04
CA LEU A 381 -13.28 5.58 -29.01
C LEU A 381 -12.09 4.63 -28.78
N MET A 382 -10.87 5.17 -28.87
CA MET A 382 -9.68 4.53 -28.29
C MET A 382 -9.89 4.33 -26.78
N PRO A 383 -9.08 3.49 -26.09
CA PRO A 383 -9.36 3.09 -24.71
C PRO A 383 -9.76 4.25 -23.78
N VAL A 384 -10.90 4.06 -23.13
CA VAL A 384 -11.56 5.03 -22.22
C VAL A 384 -11.68 4.50 -20.80
N GLN A 385 -11.23 3.28 -20.55
CA GLN A 385 -11.06 2.76 -19.20
C GLN A 385 -9.88 3.46 -18.53
N GLU A 386 -9.93 3.61 -17.21
CA GLU A 386 -8.84 4.16 -16.40
C GLU A 386 -7.52 3.42 -16.71
N PHE A 387 -6.49 4.18 -17.08
CA PHE A 387 -5.15 3.68 -17.36
C PHE A 387 -4.11 4.39 -16.49
N ASP A 388 -2.90 3.83 -16.44
CA ASP A 388 -1.83 4.43 -15.65
C ASP A 388 -1.30 5.72 -16.30
N GLY A 389 -1.33 6.81 -15.55
CA GLY A 389 -1.01 8.17 -15.99
C GLY A 389 -2.11 8.85 -16.82
N ASN A 390 -1.99 10.16 -17.05
CA ASN A 390 -2.96 10.93 -17.85
C ASN A 390 -2.54 11.12 -19.33
N ASP A 391 -1.36 10.61 -19.72
CA ASP A 391 -0.80 10.76 -21.07
C ASP A 391 -0.38 9.40 -21.66
N SER A 392 -1.36 8.69 -22.23
CA SER A 392 -1.20 7.41 -22.92
C SER A 392 -2.21 7.26 -24.04
N TRP A 393 -2.02 6.32 -24.96
CA TRP A 393 -3.09 5.84 -25.85
C TRP A 393 -4.12 4.97 -25.12
N GLY A 394 -3.85 4.59 -23.87
CA GLY A 394 -4.78 3.90 -22.97
C GLY A 394 -4.80 2.37 -23.09
N TYR A 395 -3.93 1.77 -23.90
CA TYR A 395 -3.77 0.29 -23.97
C TYR A 395 -2.97 -0.30 -22.78
N ASN A 396 -2.97 0.39 -21.64
CA ASN A 396 -2.35 0.03 -20.36
C ASN A 396 -3.38 0.16 -19.22
N PRO A 397 -4.51 -0.57 -19.27
CA PRO A 397 -5.62 -0.37 -18.33
C PRO A 397 -5.20 -0.69 -16.89
N ALA A 398 -5.56 0.19 -15.98
CA ALA A 398 -5.40 0.04 -14.55
C ALA A 398 -6.70 -0.51 -13.91
N PHE A 399 -7.86 0.03 -14.31
CA PHE A 399 -9.18 -0.38 -13.79
C PHE A 399 -10.21 -0.52 -14.91
N PHE A 400 -10.55 -1.76 -15.27
CA PHE A 400 -11.43 -2.07 -16.41
C PHE A 400 -12.88 -1.56 -16.28
N PHE A 401 -13.33 -1.26 -15.06
CA PHE A 401 -14.71 -0.80 -14.80
C PHE A 401 -14.79 0.70 -14.50
N ALA A 402 -13.65 1.37 -14.33
CA ALA A 402 -13.58 2.80 -14.14
C ALA A 402 -13.34 3.48 -15.50
N MET A 403 -14.00 4.60 -15.71
CA MET A 403 -13.76 5.45 -16.88
C MET A 403 -12.64 6.43 -16.55
N ASP A 404 -11.75 6.66 -17.51
CA ASP A 404 -10.63 7.57 -17.34
C ASP A 404 -11.11 9.01 -17.11
N LYS A 405 -10.67 9.58 -15.99
CA LYS A 405 -11.11 10.90 -15.53
C LYS A 405 -10.48 12.03 -16.33
N ALA A 406 -9.35 11.81 -17.00
CA ALA A 406 -8.72 12.81 -17.86
C ALA A 406 -9.59 13.17 -19.07
N TYR A 407 -10.59 12.36 -19.39
CA TYR A 407 -11.57 12.63 -20.46
C TYR A 407 -12.91 13.19 -19.93
N GLY A 408 -13.24 12.97 -18.66
CA GLY A 408 -14.42 13.54 -18.01
C GLY A 408 -15.16 12.56 -17.10
N THR A 409 -16.39 12.92 -16.72
CA THR A 409 -17.19 12.13 -15.75
C THR A 409 -18.01 11.01 -16.41
N ASP A 410 -18.41 9.97 -15.66
CA ASP A 410 -19.34 8.91 -16.12
C ASP A 410 -20.64 9.49 -16.72
N LYS A 411 -21.09 10.64 -16.20
CA LYS A 411 -22.24 11.37 -16.75
C LYS A 411 -21.93 11.98 -18.13
N MET A 412 -20.75 12.59 -18.31
CA MET A 412 -20.34 13.17 -19.59
C MET A 412 -20.20 12.09 -20.68
N TYR A 413 -19.74 10.89 -20.34
CA TYR A 413 -19.72 9.77 -21.29
C TYR A 413 -21.14 9.42 -21.78
N LYS A 414 -22.11 9.36 -20.86
CA LYS A 414 -23.52 9.12 -21.22
C LYS A 414 -24.11 10.26 -22.05
N GLU A 415 -23.74 11.51 -21.75
CA GLU A 415 -24.12 12.69 -22.55
C GLU A 415 -23.53 12.63 -23.96
N PHE A 416 -22.25 12.30 -24.10
CA PHE A 416 -21.58 12.12 -25.39
C PHE A 416 -22.28 11.05 -26.23
N ILE A 417 -22.55 9.88 -25.66
CA ILE A 417 -23.28 8.80 -26.35
C ILE A 417 -24.67 9.26 -26.79
N ASP A 418 -25.41 9.96 -25.92
CA ASP A 418 -26.76 10.46 -26.25
C ASP A 418 -26.73 11.53 -27.36
N GLU A 419 -25.70 12.38 -27.39
CA GLU A 419 -25.47 13.37 -28.45
C GLU A 419 -25.05 12.75 -29.78
N CYS A 420 -24.25 11.68 -29.76
CA CYS A 420 -23.95 10.88 -30.95
C CYS A 420 -25.21 10.23 -31.51
N HIS A 421 -25.99 9.56 -30.66
CA HIS A 421 -27.22 8.89 -31.05
C HIS A 421 -28.25 9.86 -31.64
N LYS A 422 -28.35 11.10 -31.14
CA LYS A 422 -29.23 12.15 -31.71
C LYS A 422 -28.90 12.46 -33.18
N ARG A 423 -27.65 12.28 -33.58
CA ARG A 423 -27.13 12.51 -34.93
C ARG A 423 -27.05 11.22 -35.76
N GLY A 424 -27.63 10.12 -35.28
CA GLY A 424 -27.57 8.85 -35.99
C GLY A 424 -26.18 8.18 -35.98
N MET A 425 -25.28 8.63 -35.09
CA MET A 425 -23.93 8.07 -34.96
C MET A 425 -23.90 6.99 -33.87
N ALA A 426 -23.34 5.82 -34.19
CA ALA A 426 -23.14 4.71 -33.26
C ALA A 426 -21.92 4.88 -32.36
#